data_AF-K1SMT4-F1
#
_entry.id   AF-K1SMT4-F1
#
_cell.length_a   1.000
_cell.length_b   1.000
_cell.length_c   1.000
_cell.angle_alpha   90.00
_cell.angle_beta   90.00
_cell.angle_gamma   90.00
#
_symmetry.space_group_name_H-M   'P 1'
#
loop_
_entity.id
_entity.type
_entity.pdbx_description
1 polymer ?
#
loop_
_entity_poly.entity_id
_entity_poly.type
_entity_poly.pdbx_seq_one_letter_code
_entity_poly.pdbx_strand_id
1 'polypeptide(L)'
;MAHRVEQAQAIFNDYGVNISKVYGNRYFEDEHKFIPRAEYTASISQGQAATSEKPIDESYYYSFARFESSERTKAFDNHRENGENEALLHLAEIMDVNNLIELNKVRKNAPKTSEDKVLVENSSYAVTYNQQNSTYDLLRKIEKEKVLELIGDINDNDEIKASSIDVQKLAYEDAAQQMAEFAEHEPRFLTMPNREVLDFQYNEESNQIEVGKMTSDGMDVQYTFDYDLSSSPEHNLSITHDDLAGLDEFRMLSEEEVELREKTALRWRITDNKL
;
A
#
# COMPACT_ATOMS: atom_id res chain seq x y z
N MET A 1 19.75 -16.80 -2.02
CA MET A 1 18.43 -16.36 -1.49
C MET A 1 18.11 -17.03 -0.16
N ALA A 2 18.16 -18.37 -0.03
CA ALA A 2 17.96 -19.07 1.25
C ALA A 2 18.85 -18.58 2.43
N HIS A 3 20.13 -18.30 2.17
CA HIS A 3 21.09 -17.84 3.18
C HIS A 3 20.82 -16.39 3.71
N ARG A 4 19.98 -15.60 3.03
CA ARG A 4 19.64 -14.23 3.43
C ARG A 4 18.32 -14.17 4.20
N VAL A 5 17.36 -15.04 3.87
CA VAL A 5 16.14 -15.26 4.66
C VAL A 5 16.49 -15.83 6.03
N GLU A 6 17.44 -16.76 6.11
CA GLU A 6 17.94 -17.28 7.40
C GLU A 6 18.61 -16.21 8.27
N GLN A 7 19.25 -15.18 7.68
CA GLN A 7 19.83 -14.07 8.44
C GLN A 7 18.76 -13.14 9.01
N ALA A 8 17.74 -12.78 8.23
CA ALA A 8 16.60 -12.00 8.72
C ALA A 8 15.86 -12.74 9.85
N GLN A 9 15.65 -14.05 9.68
CA GLN A 9 14.97 -14.89 10.67
C GLN A 9 15.81 -15.12 11.94
N ALA A 10 17.15 -15.13 11.82
CA ALA A 10 18.05 -15.18 12.97
C ALA A 10 18.04 -13.87 13.77
N ILE A 11 17.94 -12.72 13.09
CA ILE A 11 17.85 -11.40 13.71
C ILE A 11 16.55 -11.27 14.51
N PHE A 12 15.39 -11.60 13.93
CA PHE A 12 14.10 -11.57 14.66
C PHE A 12 14.04 -12.58 15.82
N ASN A 13 14.60 -13.79 15.66
CA ASN A 13 14.67 -14.76 16.75
C ASN A 13 15.59 -14.32 17.89
N ASP A 14 16.73 -13.68 17.59
CA ASP A 14 17.65 -13.17 18.62
C ASP A 14 17.05 -11.95 19.35
N TYR A 15 16.27 -11.12 18.65
CA TYR A 15 15.50 -10.03 19.25
C TYR A 15 14.35 -10.54 20.15
N GLY A 16 13.52 -11.48 19.69
CA GLY A 16 12.43 -12.05 20.51
C GLY A 16 12.91 -12.83 21.74
N VAL A 17 14.04 -13.54 21.61
CA VAL A 17 14.66 -14.29 22.72
C VAL A 17 15.36 -13.35 23.73
N ASN A 18 15.93 -12.23 23.29
CA ASN A 18 16.53 -11.25 24.21
C ASN A 18 15.48 -10.45 25.00
N ILE A 19 14.35 -10.08 24.39
CA ILE A 19 13.30 -9.31 25.08
C ILE A 19 12.68 -10.12 26.23
N SER A 20 12.37 -11.40 26.02
CA SER A 20 11.83 -12.28 27.08
C SER A 20 12.83 -12.54 28.22
N LYS A 21 14.13 -12.62 27.92
CA LYS A 21 15.20 -12.81 28.91
C LYS A 21 15.53 -11.57 29.73
N VAL A 22 15.52 -10.39 29.13
CA VAL A 22 15.95 -9.13 29.78
C VAL A 22 14.84 -8.55 30.66
N TYR A 23 13.58 -8.78 30.31
CA TYR A 23 12.46 -8.02 30.88
C TYR A 23 11.36 -8.87 31.55
N GLY A 24 11.38 -10.20 31.35
CA GLY A 24 10.33 -11.10 31.83
C GLY A 24 8.95 -10.80 31.23
N ASN A 25 7.98 -11.69 31.44
CA ASN A 25 6.63 -11.61 30.86
C ASN A 25 5.82 -10.32 31.15
N ARG A 26 6.35 -9.36 31.92
CA ARG A 26 5.62 -8.13 32.30
C ARG A 26 5.61 -7.04 31.23
N TYR A 27 6.58 -7.02 30.31
CA TYR A 27 6.62 -5.97 29.27
C TYR A 27 5.51 -6.09 28.23
N PHE A 28 4.93 -7.28 28.08
CA PHE A 28 3.80 -7.52 27.18
C PHE A 28 2.43 -7.18 27.81
N GLU A 29 2.35 -6.93 29.12
CA GLU A 29 1.05 -6.80 29.81
C GLU A 29 0.58 -5.33 29.96
N ASP A 30 1.49 -4.36 30.14
CA ASP A 30 1.10 -3.04 30.65
C ASP A 30 1.13 -1.85 29.65
N GLU A 31 1.95 -1.84 28.58
CA GLU A 31 2.08 -0.62 27.72
C GLU A 31 1.89 -0.83 26.21
N HIS A 32 2.23 -1.99 25.63
CA HIS A 32 2.06 -2.26 24.19
C HIS A 32 1.23 -3.52 23.96
N LYS A 33 -0.10 -3.37 24.00
CA LYS A 33 -1.03 -4.48 23.75
C LYS A 33 -1.11 -4.83 22.27
N PHE A 34 -1.27 -6.12 22.02
CA PHE A 34 -1.63 -6.65 20.72
C PHE A 34 -3.06 -6.23 20.32
N ILE A 35 -3.21 -5.05 19.72
CA ILE A 35 -4.40 -4.57 19.01
C ILE A 35 -4.86 -5.65 17.99
N PRO A 36 -6.08 -6.18 18.10
CA PRO A 36 -6.64 -7.13 17.14
C PRO A 36 -6.79 -6.50 15.74
N ARG A 37 -6.78 -7.31 14.67
CA ARG A 37 -6.94 -6.84 13.27
C ARG A 37 -8.06 -5.83 13.06
N ALA A 38 -9.23 -6.06 13.66
CA ALA A 38 -10.37 -5.14 13.53
C ALA A 38 -10.05 -3.72 14.02
N GLU A 39 -9.26 -3.59 15.09
CA GLU A 39 -8.83 -2.31 15.64
C GLU A 39 -7.61 -1.74 14.89
N TYR A 40 -6.71 -2.60 14.39
CA TYR A 40 -5.58 -2.18 13.55
C TYR A 40 -6.03 -1.63 12.19
N THR A 41 -6.96 -2.32 11.53
CA THR A 41 -7.63 -1.81 10.32
C THR A 41 -8.36 -0.51 10.63
N ALA A 42 -9.04 -0.38 11.77
CA ALA A 42 -9.69 0.88 12.15
C ALA A 42 -8.70 2.03 12.43
N SER A 43 -7.49 1.76 12.93
CA SER A 43 -6.43 2.78 13.08
C SER A 43 -5.84 3.21 11.74
N ILE A 44 -5.71 2.31 10.77
CA ILE A 44 -5.35 2.65 9.38
C ILE A 44 -6.48 3.47 8.73
N SER A 45 -7.73 3.20 9.10
CA SER A 45 -8.93 3.73 8.42
C SER A 45 -9.66 4.86 9.18
N GLN A 46 -9.01 5.66 10.04
CA GLN A 46 -9.61 6.92 10.52
C GLN A 46 -9.70 7.93 9.37
N GLY A 47 -10.63 7.65 8.46
CA GLY A 47 -10.66 8.17 7.11
C GLY A 47 -11.65 7.48 6.18
N GLN A 48 -12.18 6.27 6.45
CA GLN A 48 -13.30 5.71 5.66
C GLN A 48 -13.90 4.44 6.27
N ALA A 49 -15.24 4.38 6.27
CA ALA A 49 -16.03 3.30 6.84
C ALA A 49 -15.79 1.97 6.11
N ALA A 50 -15.50 0.94 6.90
CA ALA A 50 -15.34 -0.44 6.46
C ALA A 50 -16.57 -1.00 5.74
N THR A 51 -16.34 -1.58 4.57
CA THR A 51 -17.11 -2.72 4.07
C THR A 51 -16.12 -3.79 3.61
N SER A 52 -15.67 -4.59 4.58
CA SER A 52 -14.94 -5.85 4.34
C SER A 52 -15.97 -6.95 4.06
N GLU A 53 -16.44 -6.99 2.82
CA GLU A 53 -16.94 -8.20 2.18
C GLU A 53 -16.35 -8.17 0.77
N LYS A 54 -15.43 -9.10 0.46
CA LYS A 54 -14.91 -9.27 -0.90
C LYS A 54 -16.09 -9.33 -1.87
N PRO A 55 -16.31 -8.34 -2.75
CA PRO A 55 -17.21 -8.55 -3.86
C PRO A 55 -16.47 -9.48 -4.81
N ILE A 56 -16.91 -10.72 -4.91
CA ILE A 56 -16.40 -11.72 -5.87
C ILE A 56 -16.70 -11.28 -7.34
N ASP A 57 -17.29 -10.10 -7.53
CA ASP A 57 -17.71 -9.53 -8.82
C ASP A 57 -17.14 -8.10 -9.02
N GLU A 58 -15.98 -7.80 -8.42
CA GLU A 58 -15.28 -6.55 -8.70
C GLU A 58 -14.37 -6.73 -9.94
N SER A 59 -14.81 -6.23 -11.08
CA SER A 59 -14.02 -6.24 -12.32
C SER A 59 -13.38 -4.88 -12.62
N TYR A 60 -12.21 -4.93 -13.25
CA TYR A 60 -11.49 -3.80 -13.84
C TYR A 60 -11.63 -3.80 -15.36
N TYR A 61 -11.30 -2.67 -15.99
CA TYR A 61 -11.35 -2.46 -17.43
C TYR A 61 -9.95 -2.19 -17.96
N TYR A 62 -9.50 -2.98 -18.94
CA TYR A 62 -8.27 -2.74 -19.68
C TYR A 62 -8.58 -2.12 -21.03
N SER A 63 -8.09 -0.88 -21.25
CA SER A 63 -8.14 -0.20 -22.54
C SER A 63 -7.11 -0.82 -23.48
N PHE A 64 -7.57 -1.72 -24.34
CA PHE A 64 -6.70 -2.39 -25.31
C PHE A 64 -6.58 -1.61 -26.63
N ALA A 65 -7.56 -0.75 -26.94
CA ALA A 65 -7.53 0.07 -28.13
C ALA A 65 -8.32 1.38 -27.98
N ARG A 66 -7.72 2.49 -28.42
CA ARG A 66 -8.37 3.80 -28.53
C ARG A 66 -8.36 4.28 -29.98
N PHE A 67 -9.53 4.70 -30.49
CA PHE A 67 -9.67 5.22 -31.85
C PHE A 67 -10.02 6.70 -31.84
N GLU A 68 -9.15 7.48 -32.47
CA GLU A 68 -9.24 8.95 -32.48
C GLU A 68 -9.34 9.54 -33.89
N SER A 69 -9.10 8.73 -34.93
CA SER A 69 -9.21 9.17 -36.32
C SER A 69 -10.52 8.69 -36.94
N SER A 70 -11.11 9.55 -37.78
CA SER A 70 -12.35 9.26 -38.52
C SER A 70 -12.28 7.98 -39.36
N GLU A 71 -11.08 7.64 -39.85
CA GLU A 71 -10.86 6.37 -40.57
C GLU A 71 -11.07 5.14 -39.68
N ARG A 72 -10.58 5.19 -38.43
CA ARG A 72 -10.69 4.08 -37.48
C ARG A 72 -12.06 4.03 -36.80
N THR A 73 -12.75 5.17 -36.65
CA THR A 73 -14.07 5.22 -36.03
C THR A 73 -15.21 4.87 -36.98
N LYS A 74 -15.00 4.94 -38.30
CA LYS A 74 -16.06 4.80 -39.32
C LYS A 74 -17.00 3.61 -39.12
N ALA A 75 -16.45 2.43 -38.80
CA ALA A 75 -17.26 1.24 -38.55
C ALA A 75 -18.13 1.41 -37.30
N PHE A 76 -17.54 1.90 -36.21
CA PHE A 76 -18.23 2.17 -34.95
C PHE A 76 -19.29 3.27 -35.10
N ASP A 77 -18.99 4.34 -35.84
CA ASP A 77 -19.94 5.44 -36.09
C ASP A 77 -21.20 4.94 -36.80
N ASN A 78 -21.04 4.10 -37.84
CA ASN A 78 -22.18 3.51 -38.54
C ASN A 78 -23.05 2.63 -37.63
N HIS A 79 -22.44 1.74 -36.83
CA HIS A 79 -23.19 0.90 -35.90
C HIS A 79 -23.86 1.70 -34.78
N ARG A 80 -23.17 2.71 -34.23
CA ARG A 80 -23.73 3.61 -33.20
C ARG A 80 -24.93 4.39 -33.72
N GLU A 81 -24.84 4.97 -34.93
CA GLU A 81 -25.91 5.77 -35.54
C GLU A 81 -27.15 4.92 -35.88
N ASN A 82 -26.94 3.64 -36.20
CA ASN A 82 -28.03 2.68 -36.45
C ASN A 82 -28.55 1.99 -35.17
N GLY A 83 -27.95 2.24 -34.00
CA GLY A 83 -28.34 1.62 -32.73
C GLY A 83 -27.96 0.14 -32.60
N GLU A 84 -26.95 -0.33 -33.35
CA GLU A 84 -26.53 -1.73 -33.45
C GLU A 84 -25.53 -2.10 -32.34
N ASN A 85 -26.00 -2.12 -31.10
CA ASN A 85 -25.17 -2.33 -29.91
C ASN A 85 -24.40 -3.66 -29.91
N GLU A 86 -25.02 -4.76 -30.34
CA GLU A 86 -24.35 -6.06 -30.45
C GLU A 86 -23.21 -6.06 -31.47
N ALA A 87 -23.36 -5.28 -32.56
CA ALA A 87 -22.30 -5.15 -33.56
C ALA A 87 -21.09 -4.37 -33.00
N LEU A 88 -21.33 -3.36 -32.17
CA LEU A 88 -20.25 -2.62 -31.47
C LEU A 88 -19.45 -3.55 -30.55
N LEU A 89 -20.12 -4.41 -29.78
CA LEU A 89 -19.46 -5.40 -28.93
C LEU A 89 -18.66 -6.41 -29.76
N HIS A 90 -19.26 -6.93 -30.83
CA HIS A 90 -18.57 -7.89 -31.70
C HIS A 90 -17.34 -7.27 -32.37
N LEU A 91 -17.41 -5.99 -32.78
CA LEU A 91 -16.23 -5.27 -33.27
C LEU A 91 -15.14 -5.15 -32.21
N ALA A 92 -15.48 -4.89 -30.95
CA ALA A 92 -14.49 -4.85 -29.88
C ALA A 92 -13.83 -6.22 -29.68
N GLU A 93 -14.63 -7.29 -29.65
CA GLU A 93 -14.16 -8.67 -29.49
C GLU A 93 -13.17 -9.08 -30.59
N ILE A 94 -13.50 -8.88 -31.87
CA ILE A 94 -12.60 -9.26 -32.98
C ILE A 94 -11.33 -8.42 -33.04
N MET A 95 -11.32 -7.24 -32.42
CA MET A 95 -10.16 -6.34 -32.37
C MET A 95 -9.25 -6.61 -31.15
N ASP A 96 -9.75 -7.27 -30.12
CA ASP A 96 -8.94 -7.73 -29.00
C ASP A 96 -8.13 -8.97 -29.40
N VAL A 97 -6.92 -8.73 -29.90
CA VAL A 97 -5.98 -9.79 -30.30
C VAL A 97 -5.26 -10.45 -29.11
N ASN A 98 -5.85 -10.43 -27.91
CA ASN A 98 -5.28 -10.96 -26.67
C ASN A 98 -3.89 -10.39 -26.35
N ASN A 99 -3.78 -9.05 -26.42
CA ASN A 99 -2.56 -8.37 -26.01
C ASN A 99 -2.24 -8.61 -24.52
N LEU A 100 -0.94 -8.58 -24.21
CA LEU A 100 -0.44 -8.48 -22.85
C LEU A 100 -1.13 -7.31 -22.14
N ILE A 101 -1.63 -7.54 -20.94
CA ILE A 101 -2.29 -6.51 -20.15
C ILE A 101 -1.23 -5.51 -19.68
N GLU A 102 -1.35 -4.27 -20.14
CA GLU A 102 -0.53 -3.16 -19.66
C GLU A 102 -1.25 -2.47 -18.50
N LEU A 103 -0.70 -2.57 -17.28
CA LEU A 103 -1.33 -2.07 -16.07
C LEU A 103 -1.57 -0.55 -16.07
N ASN A 104 -0.81 0.22 -16.83
CA ASN A 104 -1.03 1.66 -17.03
C ASN A 104 -2.30 2.00 -17.83
N LYS A 105 -2.95 1.00 -18.45
CA LYS A 105 -4.22 1.12 -19.20
C LYS A 105 -5.38 0.40 -18.50
N VAL A 106 -5.15 -0.17 -17.33
CA VAL A 106 -6.18 -0.79 -16.49
C VAL A 106 -6.83 0.28 -15.61
N ARG A 107 -8.14 0.20 -15.40
CA ARG A 107 -8.90 1.18 -14.60
C ARG A 107 -10.14 0.56 -13.99
N LYS A 108 -10.60 1.09 -12.87
CA LYS A 108 -11.74 0.55 -12.11
C LYS A 108 -13.06 0.72 -12.83
N ASN A 109 -13.22 1.82 -13.58
CA ASN A 109 -14.47 2.17 -14.26
C ASN A 109 -14.30 2.21 -15.79
N ALA A 110 -15.37 1.93 -16.54
CA ALA A 110 -15.38 1.95 -18.00
C ALA A 110 -15.31 3.36 -18.64
N PRO A 111 -15.83 4.45 -18.04
CA PRO A 111 -15.48 5.83 -18.46
C PRO A 111 -14.12 6.28 -17.92
N LYS A 112 -13.25 6.88 -18.76
CA LYS A 112 -11.95 7.40 -18.30
C LYS A 112 -12.10 8.80 -17.72
N THR A 113 -13.02 9.57 -18.28
CA THR A 113 -13.39 10.94 -17.90
C THR A 113 -14.90 11.06 -17.78
N SER A 114 -15.40 12.15 -17.18
CA SER A 114 -16.84 12.43 -17.08
C SER A 114 -17.53 12.58 -18.44
N GLU A 115 -16.75 12.87 -19.49
CA GLU A 115 -17.25 13.08 -20.85
C GLU A 115 -17.37 11.77 -21.65
N ASP A 116 -16.75 10.69 -21.16
CA ASP A 116 -16.85 9.38 -21.77
C ASP A 116 -18.17 8.73 -21.35
N LYS A 117 -18.94 8.27 -22.33
CA LYS A 117 -20.19 7.54 -22.08
C LYS A 117 -20.02 6.10 -22.48
N VAL A 118 -20.46 5.17 -21.63
CA VAL A 118 -20.59 3.76 -22.00
C VAL A 118 -21.70 3.65 -23.04
N LEU A 119 -21.36 3.20 -24.24
CA LEU A 119 -22.33 2.95 -25.30
C LEU A 119 -23.01 1.59 -25.12
N VAL A 120 -22.19 0.58 -24.87
CA VAL A 120 -22.61 -0.81 -24.71
C VAL A 120 -21.58 -1.56 -23.86
N GLU A 121 -22.05 -2.54 -23.11
CA GLU A 121 -21.25 -3.36 -22.22
C GLU A 121 -21.90 -4.74 -22.05
N ASN A 122 -21.08 -5.79 -21.96
CA ASN A 122 -21.49 -7.14 -21.60
C ASN A 122 -20.56 -7.72 -20.51
N SER A 123 -20.54 -9.03 -20.30
CA SER A 123 -19.71 -9.69 -19.29
C SER A 123 -18.20 -9.61 -19.56
N SER A 124 -17.77 -9.32 -20.79
CA SER A 124 -16.36 -9.42 -21.20
C SER A 124 -15.80 -8.14 -21.80
N TYR A 125 -16.65 -7.30 -22.39
CA TYR A 125 -16.25 -6.11 -23.13
C TYR A 125 -17.14 -4.92 -22.82
N ALA A 126 -16.55 -3.72 -22.95
CA ALA A 126 -17.27 -2.45 -22.93
C ALA A 126 -16.73 -1.54 -24.04
N VAL A 127 -17.61 -0.74 -24.62
CA VAL A 127 -17.25 0.29 -25.60
C VAL A 127 -17.71 1.64 -25.06
N THR A 128 -16.77 2.57 -24.92
CA THR A 128 -17.12 3.96 -24.57
C THR A 128 -16.89 4.90 -25.72
N TYR A 129 -17.60 6.03 -25.66
CA TYR A 129 -17.53 7.08 -26.65
C TYR A 129 -17.45 8.45 -25.98
N ASN A 130 -16.47 9.23 -26.39
CA ASN A 130 -16.33 10.61 -26.03
C ASN A 130 -16.92 11.48 -27.14
N GLN A 131 -18.03 12.16 -26.87
CA GLN A 131 -18.72 12.98 -27.86
C GLN A 131 -17.94 14.25 -28.23
N GLN A 132 -17.14 14.80 -27.31
CA GLN A 132 -16.40 16.04 -27.57
C GLN A 132 -15.29 15.82 -28.60
N ASN A 133 -14.63 14.67 -28.51
CA ASN A 133 -13.46 14.36 -29.34
C ASN A 133 -13.77 13.37 -30.48
N SER A 134 -15.00 12.84 -30.51
CA SER A 134 -15.42 11.76 -31.42
C SER A 134 -14.52 10.52 -31.32
N THR A 135 -14.09 10.16 -30.10
CA THR A 135 -13.17 9.05 -29.85
C THR A 135 -13.87 7.85 -29.22
N TYR A 136 -13.47 6.64 -29.59
CA TYR A 136 -13.90 5.41 -28.95
C TYR A 136 -12.78 4.81 -28.11
N ASP A 137 -13.13 4.19 -26.99
CA ASP A 137 -12.24 3.36 -26.19
C ASP A 137 -12.85 1.97 -26.07
N LEU A 138 -12.06 0.95 -26.40
CA LEU A 138 -12.44 -0.45 -26.38
C LEU A 138 -11.80 -1.12 -25.18
N LEU A 139 -12.65 -1.75 -24.37
CA LEU A 139 -12.29 -2.22 -23.05
C LEU A 139 -12.56 -3.70 -22.92
N ARG A 140 -11.59 -4.43 -22.38
CA ARG A 140 -11.77 -5.79 -21.89
C ARG A 140 -11.98 -5.74 -20.38
N LYS A 141 -12.98 -6.48 -19.88
CA LYS A 141 -13.17 -6.70 -18.45
C LYS A 141 -12.17 -7.74 -17.94
N ILE A 142 -11.60 -7.47 -16.77
CA ILE A 142 -10.60 -8.30 -16.12
C ILE A 142 -10.99 -8.41 -14.66
N GLU A 143 -10.96 -9.62 -14.11
CA GLU A 143 -11.23 -9.84 -12.68
C GLU A 143 -10.17 -9.18 -11.80
N LYS A 144 -10.57 -8.64 -10.65
CA LYS A 144 -9.65 -8.04 -9.66
C LYS A 144 -8.50 -8.97 -9.29
N GLU A 145 -8.78 -10.26 -9.09
CA GLU A 145 -7.76 -11.27 -8.78
C GLU A 145 -6.69 -11.37 -9.86
N LYS A 146 -7.07 -11.20 -11.14
CA LYS A 146 -6.09 -11.23 -12.23
C LYS A 146 -5.22 -9.97 -12.23
N VAL A 147 -5.78 -8.81 -11.86
CA VAL A 147 -4.99 -7.58 -11.70
C VAL A 147 -4.01 -7.72 -10.53
N LEU A 148 -4.46 -8.28 -9.39
CA LEU A 148 -3.60 -8.56 -8.24
C LEU A 148 -2.47 -9.56 -8.58
N GLU A 149 -2.77 -10.61 -9.35
CA GLU A 149 -1.73 -11.54 -9.84
C GLU A 149 -0.67 -10.81 -10.66
N LEU A 150 -1.08 -9.93 -11.58
CA LEU A 150 -0.16 -9.14 -12.41
C LEU A 150 0.65 -8.13 -11.59
N ILE A 151 0.06 -7.55 -10.53
CA ILE A 151 0.78 -6.69 -9.58
C ILE A 151 1.84 -7.51 -8.83
N GLY A 152 1.47 -8.70 -8.33
CA GLY A 152 2.37 -9.57 -7.58
C GLY A 152 3.55 -10.13 -8.39
N ASP A 153 3.43 -10.16 -9.72
CA ASP A 153 4.53 -10.53 -10.61
C ASP A 153 5.58 -9.40 -10.80
N ILE A 154 5.28 -8.18 -10.36
CA ILE A 154 6.20 -7.03 -10.45
C ILE A 154 7.25 -7.12 -9.35
N ASN A 155 8.52 -7.05 -9.75
CA ASN A 155 9.67 -7.06 -8.83
C ASN A 155 10.34 -5.68 -8.69
N ASP A 156 9.77 -4.64 -9.29
CA ASP A 156 10.29 -3.27 -9.25
C ASP A 156 9.16 -2.29 -8.91
N ASN A 157 9.29 -1.60 -7.78
CA ASN A 157 8.31 -0.63 -7.31
C ASN A 157 8.08 0.52 -8.32
N ASP A 158 9.06 0.84 -9.15
CA ASP A 158 8.91 1.89 -10.18
C ASP A 158 7.93 1.46 -11.30
N GLU A 159 7.80 0.16 -11.58
CA GLU A 159 6.78 -0.36 -12.50
C GLU A 159 5.36 -0.20 -11.92
N ILE A 160 5.21 -0.39 -10.61
CA ILE A 160 3.93 -0.13 -9.91
C ILE A 160 3.59 1.36 -9.97
N LYS A 161 4.56 2.24 -9.70
CA LYS A 161 4.37 3.70 -9.81
C LYS A 161 4.04 4.17 -11.24
N ALA A 162 4.50 3.43 -12.26
CA ALA A 162 4.19 3.69 -13.66
C ALA A 162 2.82 3.13 -14.11
N SER A 163 2.18 2.30 -13.29
CA SER A 163 0.84 1.77 -13.54
C SER A 163 -0.25 2.84 -13.37
N SER A 164 -1.50 2.51 -13.65
CA SER A 164 -2.59 3.47 -13.49
C SER A 164 -2.87 3.76 -12.02
N ILE A 165 -3.50 4.90 -11.73
CA ILE A 165 -3.87 5.28 -10.36
C ILE A 165 -4.76 4.22 -9.69
N ASP A 166 -5.67 3.60 -10.45
CA ASP A 166 -6.56 2.57 -9.91
C ASP A 166 -5.79 1.26 -9.59
N VAL A 167 -4.76 0.94 -10.36
CA VAL A 167 -3.87 -0.20 -10.08
C VAL A 167 -2.98 0.09 -8.87
N GLN A 168 -2.43 1.31 -8.76
CA GLN A 168 -1.65 1.73 -7.60
C GLN A 168 -2.47 1.63 -6.32
N LYS A 169 -3.71 2.15 -6.32
CA LYS A 169 -4.62 2.03 -5.17
C LYS A 169 -4.89 0.58 -4.80
N LEU A 170 -5.15 -0.28 -5.79
CA LEU A 170 -5.35 -1.70 -5.54
C LEU A 170 -4.11 -2.37 -4.93
N ALA A 171 -2.91 -2.00 -5.39
CA ALA A 171 -1.66 -2.49 -4.80
C ALA A 171 -1.50 -2.02 -3.34
N TYR A 172 -1.90 -0.79 -3.03
CA TYR A 172 -1.81 -0.23 -1.69
C TYR A 172 -2.83 -0.87 -0.74
N GLU A 173 -4.07 -1.11 -1.23
CA GLU A 173 -5.11 -1.87 -0.53
C GLU A 173 -4.61 -3.27 -0.16
N ASP A 174 -3.96 -3.96 -1.10
CA ASP A 174 -3.41 -5.29 -0.89
C ASP A 174 -2.25 -5.28 0.13
N ALA A 175 -1.34 -4.30 0.03
CA ALA A 175 -0.25 -4.13 1.00
C ALA A 175 -0.77 -3.80 2.41
N ALA A 176 -1.82 -2.98 2.53
CA ALA A 176 -2.47 -2.70 3.81
C ALA A 176 -3.04 -3.99 4.43
N GLN A 177 -3.64 -4.85 3.61
CA GLN A 177 -4.13 -6.15 4.07
C GLN A 177 -2.97 -7.06 4.52
N GLN A 178 -1.89 -7.16 3.74
CA GLN A 178 -0.72 -7.95 4.10
C GLN A 178 -0.09 -7.46 5.41
N MET A 179 0.06 -6.14 5.57
CA MET A 179 0.57 -5.54 6.81
C MET A 179 -0.35 -5.82 8.01
N ALA A 180 -1.68 -5.77 7.82
CA ALA A 180 -2.64 -6.10 8.87
C ALA A 180 -2.57 -7.58 9.30
N GLU A 181 -2.39 -8.50 8.34
CA GLU A 181 -2.23 -9.94 8.61
C GLU A 181 -0.88 -10.26 9.27
N PHE A 182 0.19 -9.56 8.86
CA PHE A 182 1.49 -9.61 9.51
C PHE A 182 1.38 -9.18 10.98
N ALA A 183 0.72 -8.04 11.20
CA ALA A 183 0.46 -7.47 12.51
C ALA A 183 -0.54 -8.26 13.39
N GLU A 184 -1.11 -9.37 12.90
CA GLU A 184 -1.89 -10.35 13.70
C GLU A 184 -1.01 -11.42 14.36
N HIS A 185 0.24 -11.56 13.93
CA HIS A 185 1.15 -12.59 14.44
C HIS A 185 2.45 -12.05 15.01
N GLU A 186 2.80 -10.79 14.72
CA GLU A 186 4.07 -10.17 15.12
C GLU A 186 3.89 -8.86 15.92
N PRO A 187 4.84 -8.49 16.79
CA PRO A 187 4.78 -7.25 17.56
C PRO A 187 4.70 -6.01 16.66
N ARG A 188 3.73 -5.12 16.92
CA ARG A 188 3.55 -3.85 16.19
C ARG A 188 4.40 -2.70 16.72
N PHE A 189 5.62 -3.00 17.16
CA PHE A 189 6.52 -1.99 17.65
C PHE A 189 7.97 -2.34 17.31
N LEU A 190 8.77 -1.30 17.18
CA LEU A 190 10.19 -1.36 16.91
C LEU A 190 10.93 -0.99 18.19
N THR A 191 11.82 -1.87 18.65
CA THR A 191 12.71 -1.57 19.78
C THR A 191 14.02 -1.00 19.27
N MET A 192 14.31 0.24 19.65
CA MET A 192 15.53 0.96 19.27
C MET A 192 16.73 0.53 20.12
N PRO A 193 17.99 0.76 19.68
CA PRO A 193 19.17 0.39 20.45
C PRO A 193 19.21 1.03 21.86
N ASN A 194 18.80 2.30 21.99
CA ASN A 194 18.65 3.00 23.27
C ASN A 194 17.49 2.48 24.16
N ARG A 195 16.78 1.43 23.71
CA ARG A 195 15.59 0.81 24.34
C ARG A 195 14.30 1.62 24.24
N GLU A 196 14.28 2.71 23.49
CA GLU A 196 13.03 3.37 23.11
C GLU A 196 12.19 2.42 22.25
N VAL A 197 10.87 2.47 22.44
CA VAL A 197 9.90 1.68 21.70
C VAL A 197 9.08 2.63 20.86
N LEU A 198 8.99 2.35 19.56
CA LEU A 198 8.20 3.10 18.61
C LEU A 198 7.13 2.18 18.02
N ASP A 199 5.91 2.68 17.88
CA ASP A 199 4.84 2.00 17.15
C ASP A 199 4.98 2.28 15.64
N PHE A 200 4.40 1.41 14.81
CA PHE A 200 4.35 1.63 13.36
C PHE A 200 2.95 1.35 12.80
N GLN A 201 2.62 2.03 11.70
CA GLN A 201 1.44 1.76 10.89
C GLN A 201 1.75 1.94 9.40
N TYR A 202 0.98 1.29 8.53
CA TYR A 202 1.05 1.51 7.10
C TYR A 202 0.00 2.53 6.66
N ASN A 203 0.42 3.54 5.91
CA ASN A 203 -0.45 4.54 5.30
C ASN A 203 -0.78 4.11 3.87
N GLU A 204 -2.04 3.68 3.68
CA GLU A 204 -2.56 3.23 2.38
C GLU A 204 -2.67 4.36 1.35
N GLU A 205 -2.84 5.62 1.77
CA GLU A 205 -2.97 6.75 0.84
C GLU A 205 -1.63 7.11 0.19
N SER A 206 -0.54 7.03 0.95
CA SER A 206 0.80 7.43 0.50
C SER A 206 1.74 6.26 0.18
N ASN A 207 1.37 5.02 0.50
CA ASN A 207 2.24 3.84 0.43
C ASN A 207 3.53 4.03 1.25
N GLN A 208 3.34 4.37 2.53
CA GLN A 208 4.45 4.63 3.46
C GLN A 208 4.25 3.91 4.80
N ILE A 209 5.37 3.59 5.45
CA ILE A 209 5.38 3.19 6.85
C ILE A 209 5.55 4.45 7.69
N GLU A 210 4.59 4.71 8.56
CA GLU A 210 4.63 5.76 9.56
C GLU A 210 5.11 5.16 10.88
N VAL A 211 6.07 5.82 11.52
CA VAL A 211 6.66 5.39 12.79
C VAL A 211 6.57 6.53 13.80
N GLY A 212 6.16 6.20 15.03
CA GLY A 212 5.95 7.21 16.06
C GLY A 212 5.41 6.62 17.36
N LYS A 213 4.66 7.42 18.11
CA LYS A 213 4.03 6.98 19.36
C LYS A 213 2.53 6.91 19.18
N MET A 214 1.93 5.77 19.54
CA MET A 214 0.48 5.65 19.54
C MET A 214 -0.12 6.42 20.72
N THR A 215 -1.10 7.30 20.45
CA THR A 215 -1.84 8.07 21.46
C THR A 215 -3.34 7.78 21.37
N SER A 216 -4.15 8.34 22.29
CA SER A 216 -5.62 8.21 22.22
C SER A 216 -6.23 8.86 20.98
N ASP A 217 -5.52 9.82 20.39
CA ASP A 217 -6.00 10.63 19.26
C ASP A 217 -5.45 10.11 17.92
N GLY A 218 -4.76 8.96 17.93
CA GLY A 218 -4.06 8.38 16.78
C GLY A 218 -2.54 8.37 16.96
N MET A 219 -1.83 8.00 15.89
CA MET A 219 -0.37 7.99 15.88
C MET A 219 0.20 9.42 15.79
N ASP A 220 1.08 9.76 16.73
CA ASP A 220 1.95 10.94 16.62
C ASP A 220 3.16 10.56 15.75
N VAL A 221 3.04 10.80 14.45
CA VAL A 221 4.02 10.39 13.43
C VAL A 221 5.30 11.22 13.57
N GLN A 222 6.43 10.54 13.73
CA GLN A 222 7.75 11.16 13.87
C GLN A 222 8.63 10.90 12.64
N TYR A 223 8.48 9.73 12.01
CA TYR A 223 9.24 9.33 10.83
C TYR A 223 8.32 8.68 9.80
N THR A 224 8.68 8.82 8.53
CA THR A 224 8.00 8.17 7.41
C THR A 224 9.03 7.52 6.49
N PHE A 225 8.70 6.32 6.02
CA PHE A 225 9.55 5.53 5.13
C PHE A 225 8.72 5.03 3.95
N ASP A 226 9.32 4.99 2.76
CA ASP A 226 8.64 4.44 1.59
C ASP A 226 8.45 2.93 1.76
N TYR A 227 7.27 2.43 1.37
CA TYR A 227 6.99 1.00 1.34
C TYR A 227 7.30 0.43 -0.05
N ASP A 228 8.17 -0.58 -0.09
CA ASP A 228 8.45 -1.37 -1.28
C ASP A 228 7.41 -2.49 -1.44
N LEU A 229 6.49 -2.28 -2.39
CA LEU A 229 5.42 -3.19 -2.72
C LEU A 229 5.89 -4.50 -3.35
N SER A 230 7.14 -4.56 -3.85
CA SER A 230 7.76 -5.79 -4.34
C SER A 230 8.33 -6.66 -3.21
N SER A 231 8.25 -6.17 -1.97
CA SER A 231 8.82 -6.78 -0.78
C SER A 231 7.75 -7.08 0.27
N SER A 232 8.03 -8.04 1.16
CA SER A 232 7.10 -8.42 2.21
C SER A 232 7.04 -7.36 3.33
N PRO A 233 5.98 -7.35 4.16
CA PRO A 233 5.89 -6.45 5.32
C PRO A 233 7.10 -6.56 6.25
N GLU A 234 7.58 -7.78 6.50
CA GLU A 234 8.77 -8.05 7.33
C GLU A 234 10.01 -7.35 6.79
N HIS A 235 10.22 -7.42 5.47
CA HIS A 235 11.41 -6.87 4.85
C HIS A 235 11.40 -5.36 4.91
N ASN A 236 10.25 -4.74 4.61
CA ASN A 236 10.06 -3.30 4.72
C ASN A 236 10.34 -2.83 6.15
N LEU A 237 9.75 -3.48 7.15
CA LEU A 237 9.96 -3.12 8.57
C LEU A 237 11.40 -3.33 9.04
N SER A 238 12.10 -4.35 8.52
CA SER A 238 13.52 -4.55 8.80
C SER A 238 14.36 -3.38 8.28
N ILE A 239 14.09 -2.90 7.06
CA ILE A 239 14.81 -1.76 6.48
C ILE A 239 14.50 -0.49 7.29
N THR A 240 13.22 -0.24 7.58
CA THR A 240 12.79 0.87 8.44
C THR A 240 13.49 0.85 9.80
N HIS A 241 13.60 -0.33 10.43
CA HIS A 241 14.29 -0.48 11.70
C HIS A 241 15.79 -0.16 11.58
N ASP A 242 16.47 -0.68 10.56
CA ASP A 242 17.90 -0.44 10.34
C ASP A 242 18.18 1.07 10.13
N ASP A 243 17.34 1.75 9.35
CA ASP A 243 17.45 3.20 9.10
C ASP A 243 17.25 4.00 10.40
N LEU A 244 16.24 3.66 11.20
CA LEU A 244 16.01 4.30 12.50
C LEU A 244 17.15 4.03 13.48
N ALA A 245 17.61 2.78 13.59
CA ALA A 245 18.70 2.41 14.48
C ALA A 245 20.02 3.14 14.16
N GLY A 246 20.18 3.60 12.91
CA GLY A 246 21.29 4.44 12.47
C GLY A 246 21.24 5.90 12.95
N LEU A 247 20.11 6.37 13.49
CA LEU A 247 19.97 7.75 13.99
C LEU A 247 20.65 7.93 15.35
N ASP A 248 21.34 9.06 15.52
CA ASP A 248 22.10 9.37 16.74
C ASP A 248 21.24 9.40 18.01
N GLU A 249 19.96 9.76 17.89
CA GLU A 249 19.02 9.80 19.01
C GLU A 249 18.65 8.41 19.56
N PHE A 250 18.69 7.39 18.69
CA PHE A 250 18.41 6.01 19.03
C PHE A 250 19.67 5.21 19.38
N ARG A 251 20.85 5.81 19.27
CA ARG A 251 22.13 5.21 19.68
C ARG A 251 22.17 4.98 21.19
N MET A 252 22.73 3.84 21.62
CA MET A 252 23.08 3.65 23.03
C MET A 252 24.15 4.66 23.46
N LEU A 253 23.85 5.45 24.49
CA LEU A 253 24.83 6.32 25.13
C LEU A 253 25.79 5.48 25.98
N SER A 254 27.06 5.86 25.99
CA SER A 254 28.02 5.32 26.96
C SER A 254 27.70 5.76 28.39
N GLU A 255 28.18 5.00 29.37
CA GLU A 255 28.01 5.34 30.80
C GLU A 255 28.55 6.75 31.11
N GLU A 256 29.66 7.16 30.48
CA GLU A 256 30.26 8.49 30.62
C GLU A 256 29.35 9.60 30.06
N GLU A 257 28.72 9.37 28.91
CA GLU A 257 27.80 10.33 28.29
C GLU A 257 26.49 10.46 29.11
N VAL A 258 25.99 9.35 29.66
CA VAL A 258 24.84 9.36 30.57
C VAL A 258 25.17 10.18 31.82
N GLU A 259 26.31 9.90 32.47
CA GLU A 259 26.73 10.62 33.68
C GLU A 259 26.93 12.12 33.41
N LEU A 260 27.49 12.48 32.25
CA LEU A 260 27.67 13.87 31.84
C LEU A 260 26.33 14.59 31.61
N ARG A 261 25.37 13.94 30.95
CA ARG A 261 24.02 14.49 30.73
C ARG A 261 23.28 14.67 32.05
N GLU A 262 23.35 13.70 32.96
CA GLU A 262 22.76 13.81 34.30
C GLU A 262 23.38 14.96 35.10
N LYS A 263 24.72 15.05 35.16
CA LYS A 263 25.42 16.16 35.82
C LYS A 263 25.02 17.52 35.23
N THR A 264 24.83 17.58 33.92
CA THR A 264 24.40 18.80 33.22
C THR A 264 22.96 19.16 33.56
N ALA A 265 22.02 18.22 33.51
CA ALA A 265 20.63 18.43 33.89
C ALA A 265 20.47 18.84 35.37
N LEU A 266 21.24 18.22 36.27
CA LEU A 266 21.31 18.62 37.68
C LEU A 266 21.83 20.05 37.84
N ARG A 267 22.87 20.44 37.09
CA ARG A 267 23.38 21.83 37.10
C ARG A 267 22.31 22.81 36.67
N TRP A 268 21.63 22.56 35.54
CA TRP A 268 20.53 23.40 35.04
C TRP A 268 19.41 23.57 36.07
N ARG A 269 18.94 22.47 36.69
CA ARG A 269 17.92 22.54 37.76
C ARG A 269 18.36 23.34 38.98
N ILE A 270 19.65 23.32 39.32
CA ILE A 270 20.20 24.08 40.45
C ILE A 270 20.35 25.57 40.11
N THR A 271 20.68 25.92 38.86
CA THR A 271 20.79 27.30 38.41
C THR A 271 19.43 27.97 38.16
N ASP A 272 18.44 27.24 37.65
CA ASP A 272 17.10 27.80 37.39
C ASP A 272 16.25 27.94 38.66
N ASN A 273 16.47 27.12 39.69
CA ASN A 273 15.83 27.29 41.01
C ASN A 273 16.48 28.39 41.87
N LYS A 274 17.41 29.19 41.33
CA LYS A 274 18.07 30.30 42.02
C LYS A 274 17.68 31.69 41.51
N LEU A 275 16.58 31.81 40.77
CA LEU A 275 15.93 33.08 40.40
C LEU A 275 14.62 33.29 41.16
#